data_AF-A0A7G6SJ11-F1
#
_entry.id   AF-A0A7G6SJ11-F1
#
_cell.length_a   1.000
_cell.length_b   1.000
_cell.length_c   1.000
_cell.angle_alpha   90.00
_cell.angle_beta   90.00
_cell.angle_gamma   90.00
#
_symmetry.space_group_name_H-M   'P 1'
#
loop_
_entity.id
_entity.type
_entity.pdbx_description
1 polymer ?
#
loop_
_entity_poly.entity_id
_entity_poly.type
_entity_poly.pdbx_seq_one_letter_code
_entity_poly.pdbx_strand_id
1 'polypeptide(L)'
;MIEIIGPRRSSGHPQRAMDCQTNMQRRFDVLAGDAEAAGWHTTEVATALLELSMNRIEARKAKLLREKLDLDDQHRFGDKSRS
;
A
#
# COMPACT_ATOMS: atom_id res chain seq x y z
N MET A 1 14.20 -17.15 -2.30
CA MET A 1 13.12 -16.14 -2.25
C MET A 1 12.90 -15.77 -0.79
N ILE A 2 12.99 -14.50 -0.39
CA ILE A 2 12.80 -14.10 1.01
C ILE A 2 11.29 -14.01 1.29
N GLU A 3 10.73 -14.79 2.20
CA GLU A 3 9.27 -14.76 2.42
C GLU A 3 8.86 -13.58 3.32
N ILE A 4 7.77 -12.88 2.97
CA ILE A 4 7.14 -11.89 3.86
C ILE A 4 6.05 -12.62 4.63
N ILE A 5 6.24 -12.76 5.94
CA ILE A 5 5.31 -13.46 6.81
C ILE A 5 4.12 -12.54 7.12
N GLY A 6 2.91 -13.11 7.11
CA GLY A 6 1.70 -12.41 7.49
C GLY A 6 1.70 -11.90 8.94
N PRO A 7 0.79 -10.98 9.28
CA PRO A 7 0.72 -10.41 10.62
C PRO A 7 0.41 -11.48 11.67
N ARG A 8 1.28 -11.62 12.67
CA ARG A 8 1.10 -12.53 13.82
C ARG A 8 0.19 -11.95 14.91
N ARG A 9 0.10 -10.62 14.97
CA ARG A 9 -0.67 -9.87 15.97
C ARG A 9 -1.96 -9.33 15.37
N SER A 10 -3.01 -9.26 16.20
CA SER A 10 -4.33 -8.74 15.83
C SER A 10 -4.27 -7.26 15.42
N SER A 11 -5.28 -6.83 14.66
CA SER A 11 -5.46 -5.42 14.32
C SER A 11 -5.54 -4.55 15.57
N GLY A 12 -4.78 -3.45 15.61
CA GLY A 12 -4.75 -2.50 16.74
C GLY A 12 -3.61 -2.72 17.74
N HIS A 13 -2.86 -3.83 17.66
CA HIS A 13 -1.72 -4.04 18.54
C HIS A 13 -0.59 -3.02 18.25
N PRO A 14 -0.03 -2.31 19.26
CA PRO A 14 0.94 -1.23 19.05
C PRO A 14 2.19 -1.64 18.24
N GLN A 15 2.69 -2.85 18.46
CA GLN A 15 3.88 -3.38 17.77
C GLN A 15 3.62 -3.84 16.33
N ARG A 16 2.37 -3.93 15.87
CA ARG A 16 2.04 -4.52 14.56
C ARG A 16 2.65 -3.74 13.39
N ALA A 17 2.78 -2.43 13.54
CA ALA A 17 3.44 -1.59 12.54
C ALA A 17 4.94 -1.93 12.44
N MET A 18 5.62 -2.04 13.58
CA MET A 18 7.03 -2.43 13.65
C MET A 18 7.26 -3.84 13.10
N ASP A 19 6.39 -4.80 13.45
CA ASP A 19 6.47 -6.16 12.91
C ASP A 19 6.38 -6.18 11.38
N CYS A 20 5.45 -5.39 10.83
CA CYS A 20 5.26 -5.27 9.39
C CYS A 20 6.55 -4.76 8.73
N GLN A 21 7.13 -3.68 9.28
CA GLN A 21 8.39 -3.11 8.79
C GLN A 21 9.52 -4.14 8.83
N THR A 22 9.73 -4.81 9.97
CA THR A 22 10.80 -5.81 10.13
C THR A 22 10.66 -6.97 9.14
N ASN A 23 9.43 -7.46 8.90
CA ASN A 23 9.20 -8.54 7.93
C ASN A 23 9.47 -8.09 6.48
N MET A 24 9.25 -6.82 6.15
CA MET A 24 9.50 -6.28 4.81
C MET A 24 10.96 -5.88 4.59
N GLN A 25 11.71 -5.54 5.66
CA GLN A 25 13.04 -4.94 5.56
C GLN A 25 13.99 -5.70 4.62
N ARG A 26 14.12 -7.02 4.78
CA ARG A 26 15.03 -7.81 3.93
C ARG A 26 14.68 -7.75 2.44
N ARG A 27 13.40 -7.67 2.09
CA ARG A 27 12.97 -7.53 0.69
C ARG A 27 13.19 -6.12 0.17
N PHE A 28 13.00 -5.13 1.03
CA PHE A 28 13.28 -3.74 0.74
C PHE A 28 14.78 -3.54 0.45
N ASP A 29 15.66 -4.10 1.29
CA ASP A 29 17.11 -4.01 1.13
C ASP A 29 17.58 -4.66 -0.18
N VAL A 30 17.01 -5.82 -0.54
CA VAL A 30 17.31 -6.47 -1.83
C VAL A 30 16.89 -5.59 -3.01
N LEU A 31 15.66 -5.04 -2.98
CA LEU A 31 15.18 -4.18 -4.05
C LEU A 31 16.03 -2.92 -4.21
N ALA A 32 16.41 -2.28 -3.09
CA ALA A 32 17.27 -1.12 -3.10
C ALA A 32 18.67 -1.47 -3.63
N GLY A 33 19.26 -2.58 -3.16
CA GLY A 33 20.57 -3.06 -3.59
C GLY A 33 20.60 -3.44 -5.08
N ASP A 34 19.54 -4.06 -5.60
CA ASP A 34 19.43 -4.38 -7.03
C ASP A 34 19.41 -3.10 -7.89
N ALA A 35 18.73 -2.05 -7.44
CA ALA A 35 18.72 -0.76 -8.13
C ALA A 35 20.08 -0.06 -8.05
N GLU A 36 20.73 -0.06 -6.90
CA GLU A 36 22.08 0.49 -6.74
C GLU A 36 23.11 -0.28 -7.58
N ALA A 37 23.02 -1.61 -7.64
CA ALA A 37 23.88 -2.45 -8.47
C ALA A 37 23.66 -2.21 -9.97
N ALA A 38 22.48 -1.73 -10.38
CA ALA A 38 22.20 -1.29 -11.74
C ALA A 38 22.74 0.13 -12.05
N GLY A 39 23.36 0.80 -11.07
CA GLY A 39 24.05 2.09 -11.23
C GLY A 39 23.26 3.31 -10.76
N TRP A 40 22.08 3.14 -10.15
CA TRP A 40 21.32 4.25 -9.57
C TRP A 40 21.96 4.74 -8.26
N HIS A 41 21.92 6.05 -8.02
CA HIS A 41 22.40 6.57 -6.74
C HIS A 41 21.43 6.22 -5.61
N THR A 42 21.97 5.95 -4.42
CA THR A 42 21.18 5.65 -3.20
C THR A 42 20.07 6.67 -2.94
N THR A 43 20.30 7.96 -3.18
CA THR A 43 19.30 9.02 -3.00
C THR A 43 18.16 8.94 -4.02
N GLU A 44 18.45 8.55 -5.26
CA GLU A 44 17.45 8.32 -6.31
C GLU A 44 16.59 7.11 -5.96
N VAL A 45 17.25 6.01 -5.56
CA VAL A 45 16.58 4.78 -5.12
C VAL A 45 15.66 5.04 -3.94
N ALA A 46 16.13 5.73 -2.91
CA ALA A 46 15.33 6.07 -1.73
C ALA A 46 14.12 6.94 -2.09
N THR A 47 14.30 7.94 -2.94
CA THR A 47 13.23 8.83 -3.41
C THR A 47 12.18 8.03 -4.20
N ALA A 48 12.62 7.21 -5.16
CA ALA A 48 11.75 6.38 -5.96
C ALA A 48 10.91 5.41 -5.10
N LEU A 49 11.51 4.76 -4.11
CA LEU A 49 10.79 3.84 -3.21
C LEU A 49 9.72 4.55 -2.37
N LEU A 50 9.98 5.79 -1.94
CA LEU A 50 9.00 6.63 -1.25
C LEU A 50 7.84 7.02 -2.17
N GLU A 51 8.16 7.54 -3.36
CA GLU A 51 7.16 7.95 -4.35
C GLU A 51 6.27 6.78 -4.81
N LEU A 52 6.86 5.61 -5.07
CA LEU A 52 6.10 4.40 -5.40
C LEU A 52 5.13 4.01 -4.29
N SER A 53 5.55 4.14 -3.03
CA SER A 53 4.70 3.87 -1.87
C SER A 53 3.52 4.86 -1.79
N MET A 54 3.79 6.14 -2.02
CA MET A 54 2.75 7.19 -2.05
C MET A 54 1.76 6.98 -3.21
N ASN A 55 2.27 6.71 -4.41
CA ASN A 55 1.45 6.45 -5.60
C ASN A 55 0.52 5.24 -5.37
N ARG A 56 1.01 4.19 -4.71
CA ARG A 56 0.18 3.03 -4.34
C ARG A 56 -0.95 3.40 -3.37
N ILE A 57 -0.68 4.28 -2.41
CA ILE A 57 -1.70 4.75 -1.46
C ILE A 57 -2.76 5.57 -2.19
N GLU A 58 -2.36 6.53 -3.02
CA GLU A 58 -3.28 7.40 -3.75
C GLU A 58 -4.13 6.60 -4.75
N ALA A 59 -3.55 5.64 -5.46
CA ALA A 59 -4.30 4.74 -6.34
C ALA A 59 -5.37 3.94 -5.56
N ARG A 60 -5.04 3.45 -4.35
CA ARG A 60 -6.00 2.74 -3.50
C ARG A 60 -7.13 3.65 -3.03
N LYS A 61 -6.82 4.89 -2.63
CA LYS A 61 -7.82 5.88 -2.23
C LYS A 61 -8.77 6.22 -3.38
N ALA A 62 -8.23 6.48 -4.57
CA ALA A 62 -9.02 6.77 -5.76
C ALA A 62 -10.00 5.64 -6.09
N LYS A 63 -9.54 4.38 -5.99
CA LYS A 63 -10.40 3.20 -6.17
C LYS A 63 -11.53 3.14 -5.14
N LEU A 64 -11.22 3.30 -3.85
CA LEU A 64 -12.22 3.26 -2.78
C LEU A 64 -13.24 4.41 -2.89
N LEU A 65 -12.79 5.60 -3.30
CA LEU A 65 -13.69 6.73 -3.54
C LEU A 65 -14.64 6.44 -4.70
N ARG A 66 -14.14 5.85 -5.79
CA ARG A 66 -14.96 5.45 -6.92
C ARG A 66 -16.04 4.44 -6.52
N GLU A 67 -15.64 3.39 -5.79
CA GLU A 67 -16.58 2.37 -5.28
C GLU A 67 -17.64 2.99 -4.36
N LYS A 68 -17.27 3.95 -3.52
CA LYS A 68 -18.22 4.66 -2.65
C LYS A 68 -19.22 5.52 -3.44
N LEU A 69 -18.75 6.26 -4.46
CA LEU A 69 -19.64 7.05 -5.31
C LEU A 69 -20.65 6.17 -6.05
N ASP A 70 -20.19 5.02 -6.57
CA ASP A 70 -21.05 4.07 -7.27
C ASP A 70 -22.11 3.47 -6.32
N LEU A 71 -21.74 3.20 -5.06
CA LEU A 71 -22.68 2.76 -4.02
C LEU A 71 -23.69 3.85 -3.66
N ASP A 72 -23.25 5.10 -3.48
CA ASP A 72 -24.12 6.23 -3.13
C ASP A 72 -25.13 6.53 -4.27
N ASP A 73 -24.71 6.40 -5.53
CA ASP A 73 -25.60 6.51 -6.68
C ASP A 73 -26.65 5.38 -6.70
N GLN A 74 -26.25 4.12 -6.46
CA GLN A 74 -27.19 2.99 -6.38
C GLN A 74 -28.25 3.18 -5.29
N HIS A 75 -27.86 3.65 -4.09
CA HIS A 75 -28.81 3.95 -3.02
C HIS A 75 -29.78 5.07 -3.44
N ARG A 76 -29.27 6.14 -4.07
CA ARG A 76 -30.10 7.26 -4.53
C ARG A 76 -31.12 6.87 -5.61
N PHE A 77 -30.75 6.00 -6.55
CA PHE A 77 -31.65 5.53 -7.61
C PHE A 77 -32.60 4.42 -7.14
N GLY A 78 -32.18 3.58 -6.19
CA GLY A 78 -33.00 2.54 -5.58
C GLY A 78 -34.16 3.09 -4.75
N ASP A 79 -33.92 4.16 -3.98
CA ASP A 79 -34.98 4.81 -3.18
C ASP A 79 -36.03 5.53 -4.04
N LYS A 80 -35.63 6.09 -5.19
CA LYS A 80 -36.56 6.78 -6.11
C LYS A 80 -37.49 5.85 -6.88
N SER A 81 -37.20 4.56 -6.93
CA SER A 81 -37.98 3.56 -7.66
C SER A 81 -39.04 2.85 -6.80
N ARG A 82 -39.14 3.21 -5.51
CA ARG A 82 -40.09 2.64 -4.53
C ARG A 82 -41.18 3.64 -4.05
N SER A 83 -41.24 4.84 -4.60
CA SER A 83 -42.30 5.84 -4.33
C SER A 83 -43.30 5.94 -5.48
#